data_AF-A0A918J1X4-F1
#
_entry.id   AF-A0A918J1X4-F1
#
_cell.length_a   1.000
_cell.length_b   1.000
_cell.length_c   1.000
_cell.angle_alpha   90.00
_cell.angle_beta   90.00
_cell.angle_gamma   90.00
#
_symmetry.space_group_name_H-M   'P 1'
#
loop_
_entity.id
_entity.type
_entity.pdbx_description
1 polymer ?
#
loop_
_entity_poly.entity_id
_entity_poly.type
_entity_poly.pdbx_seq_one_letter_code
_entity_poly.pdbx_strand_id
1 'polypeptide(L)'
;MKQLERILVPVDINSDYSEQIKTAIKIAQVYNSEIIITHVLAEEAGSGSIGMKRMLLESVNEALDKINDTLKEERIITKKPIIKHGKLIDNILKIATKQDVNLIVVGSGCKVEHDQHKLGSNAERLMRYSHIPIWVVSTKGGSEISNFLCPVDFSDPSRTALNSAISLAKDFNARLRVLAVVEPVLNLSPRYQLEDLEEENTRRMQHLEKEMANFIKDFDFTGVEHVIDLQAGNVALTIVNIVKNNNHDLLIMGTTGRSGLKRVLMGSVTNKVTRELPCSFITTKSKDILHSKFYNDVKEIERHFKKGVKLADKGKNIEAIREFTICLRINNMYIPAIYKLSEVYNVVGDEAKAIYYNNMAKELLTRLWDEEIEEKIRGHYKS
;
A
#
# COMPACT_ATOMS: atom_id res chain seq x y z
N MET A 1 11.45 12.14 0.19
CA MET A 1 11.13 11.19 1.28
C MET A 1 11.03 9.79 0.68
N LYS A 2 11.54 8.75 1.36
CA LYS A 2 11.38 7.36 0.90
C LYS A 2 9.90 6.97 0.97
N GLN A 3 9.38 6.31 -0.08
CA GLN A 3 7.97 5.90 -0.13
C GLN A 3 7.68 4.70 0.79
N LEU A 4 8.65 3.80 0.97
CA LEU A 4 8.66 2.74 1.99
C LEU A 4 9.90 2.92 2.88
N GLU A 5 9.70 3.10 4.18
CA GLU A 5 10.77 3.33 5.15
C GLU A 5 11.02 2.09 6.02
N ARG A 6 9.96 1.39 6.45
CA ARG A 6 10.00 0.30 7.43
C ARG A 6 9.04 -0.82 7.05
N ILE A 7 9.60 -2.02 6.95
CA ILE A 7 8.90 -3.26 6.58
C ILE A 7 8.88 -4.19 7.79
N LEU A 8 7.70 -4.63 8.22
CA LEU A 8 7.57 -5.67 9.23
C LEU A 8 7.44 -7.03 8.57
N VAL A 9 8.24 -7.99 9.02
CA VAL A 9 8.20 -9.37 8.54
C VAL A 9 7.94 -10.30 9.72
N PRO A 10 6.67 -10.66 9.96
CA PRO A 10 6.32 -11.69 10.95
C PRO A 10 6.72 -13.06 10.42
N VAL A 11 7.59 -13.75 11.13
CA VAL A 11 8.09 -15.08 10.74
C VAL A 11 7.55 -16.14 11.68
N ASP A 12 7.13 -17.27 11.13
CA ASP A 12 6.90 -18.49 11.90
C ASP A 12 8.08 -19.44 11.64
N ILE A 13 8.91 -19.62 12.66
CA ILE A 13 10.14 -20.43 12.60
C ILE A 13 9.86 -21.91 12.30
N ASN A 14 8.61 -22.37 12.46
CA ASN A 14 8.20 -23.74 12.17
C ASN A 14 7.68 -23.91 10.73
N SER A 15 7.67 -22.83 9.95
CA SER A 15 7.17 -22.79 8.58
C SER A 15 8.27 -22.41 7.60
N ASP A 16 8.03 -22.61 6.30
CA ASP A 16 8.93 -22.10 5.27
C ASP A 16 8.70 -20.58 5.08
N TYR A 17 9.68 -19.80 5.54
CA TYR A 17 9.70 -18.34 5.43
C TYR A 17 10.72 -17.83 4.38
N SER A 18 11.32 -18.73 3.60
CA SER A 18 12.43 -18.38 2.70
C SER A 18 12.04 -17.34 1.64
N GLU A 19 10.96 -17.57 0.90
CA GLU A 19 10.47 -16.63 -0.11
C GLU A 19 10.01 -15.30 0.50
N GLN A 20 9.42 -15.34 1.70
CA GLN A 20 9.01 -14.13 2.43
C GLN A 20 10.21 -13.23 2.74
N ILE A 21 11.32 -13.81 3.20
CA ILE A 21 12.56 -13.06 3.49
C ILE A 21 13.21 -12.56 2.20
N LYS A 22 13.30 -13.39 1.15
CA LYS A 22 13.85 -12.97 -0.15
C LYS A 22 13.08 -11.78 -0.74
N THR A 23 11.75 -11.85 -0.74
CA THR A 23 10.91 -10.74 -1.21
C THR A 23 11.12 -9.48 -0.36
N ALA A 24 11.18 -9.60 0.97
CA ALA A 24 11.43 -8.46 1.85
C ALA A 24 12.80 -7.80 1.56
N ILE A 25 13.86 -8.60 1.32
CA ILE A 25 15.19 -8.11 0.93
C ILE A 25 15.10 -7.34 -0.40
N LYS A 26 14.47 -7.88 -1.43
CA LYS A 26 14.31 -7.20 -2.73
C LYS A 26 13.61 -5.85 -2.58
N ILE A 27 12.53 -5.78 -1.80
CA ILE A 27 11.83 -4.52 -1.51
C ILE A 27 12.74 -3.56 -0.75
N ALA A 28 13.46 -4.04 0.27
CA ALA A 28 14.35 -3.20 1.06
C ALA A 28 15.52 -2.66 0.24
N GLN A 29 16.05 -3.40 -0.74
CA GLN A 29 17.11 -2.92 -1.63
C GLN A 29 16.63 -1.78 -2.53
N VAL A 30 15.44 -1.90 -3.12
CA VAL A 30 14.88 -0.87 -4.02
C VAL A 30 14.58 0.42 -3.27
N TYR A 31 13.96 0.33 -2.09
CA TYR A 31 13.53 1.51 -1.33
C TYR A 31 14.53 1.97 -0.26
N ASN A 32 15.62 1.21 -0.06
CA ASN A 32 16.54 1.36 1.06
C ASN A 32 15.78 1.37 2.41
N SER A 33 14.87 0.39 2.58
CA SER A 33 13.99 0.26 3.75
C SER A 33 14.69 -0.46 4.91
N GLU A 34 14.26 -0.16 6.13
CA GLU A 34 14.56 -0.97 7.30
C GLU A 34 13.63 -2.19 7.37
N ILE A 35 14.19 -3.38 7.60
CA ILE A 35 13.43 -4.59 7.88
C ILE A 35 13.39 -4.85 9.39
N ILE A 36 12.19 -5.11 9.91
CA ILE A 36 11.94 -5.48 11.29
C ILE A 36 11.40 -6.91 11.31
N ILE A 37 12.16 -7.84 11.87
CA ILE A 37 11.72 -9.22 12.06
C ILE A 37 10.95 -9.36 13.38
N THR A 38 9.82 -10.07 13.35
CA THR A 38 9.09 -10.41 14.58
C THR A 38 8.59 -11.85 14.62
N HIS A 39 8.56 -12.44 15.81
CA HIS A 39 7.95 -13.73 16.08
C HIS A 39 7.00 -13.61 17.29
N VAL A 40 5.83 -14.26 17.21
CA VAL A 40 4.87 -14.29 18.32
C VAL A 40 4.69 -15.73 18.80
N LEU A 41 5.09 -15.97 20.03
CA LEU A 41 4.91 -17.24 20.73
C LEU A 41 3.47 -17.33 21.24
N ALA A 42 2.82 -18.46 20.96
CA ALA A 42 1.51 -18.77 21.51
C ALA A 42 1.54 -18.79 23.05
N GLU A 43 0.43 -18.42 23.70
CA GLU A 43 0.33 -18.43 25.18
C GLU A 43 0.62 -19.82 25.76
N GLU A 44 0.18 -20.85 25.04
CA GLU A 44 0.35 -22.27 25.39
C GLU A 44 1.83 -22.73 25.37
N ALA A 45 2.67 -22.11 24.52
CA ALA A 45 4.10 -22.37 24.49
C ALA A 45 4.80 -21.92 25.79
N GLY A 46 4.12 -21.13 26.61
CA GLY A 46 4.52 -20.73 27.95
C GLY A 46 3.99 -21.62 29.08
N SER A 47 3.41 -22.80 28.82
CA SER A 47 2.86 -23.66 29.88
C SER A 47 3.83 -24.74 30.40
N GLY A 48 4.98 -24.93 29.76
CA GLY A 48 5.99 -25.95 30.13
C GLY A 48 6.85 -25.60 31.36
N SER A 49 7.73 -26.53 31.75
CA SER A 49 8.72 -26.30 32.82
C SER A 49 9.67 -25.14 32.48
N ILE A 50 10.28 -24.52 33.49
CA ILE A 50 11.22 -23.38 33.31
C ILE A 50 12.34 -23.73 32.33
N GLY A 51 12.88 -24.95 32.41
CA GLY A 51 13.91 -25.43 31.49
C GLY A 51 13.44 -25.52 30.03
N MET A 52 12.24 -26.06 29.81
CA MET A 52 11.64 -26.19 28.47
C MET A 52 11.41 -24.83 27.81
N LYS A 53 10.93 -23.84 28.58
CA LYS A 53 10.72 -22.47 28.09
C LYS A 53 12.03 -21.81 27.67
N ARG A 54 13.09 -21.99 28.47
CA ARG A 54 14.42 -21.44 28.16
C ARG A 54 14.95 -22.04 26.87
N MET A 55 14.89 -23.36 26.73
CA MET A 55 15.34 -24.06 25.54
C MET A 55 14.56 -23.61 24.28
N LEU A 56 13.23 -23.48 24.38
CA LEU A 56 12.41 -22.97 23.28
C LEU A 56 12.83 -21.54 22.89
N LEU A 57 13.02 -20.65 23.87
CA LEU A 57 13.44 -19.27 23.61
C LEU A 57 14.84 -19.21 23.00
N GLU A 58 15.78 -20.05 23.44
CA GLU A 58 17.13 -20.15 22.86
C GLU A 58 17.04 -20.56 21.38
N SER A 59 16.30 -21.63 21.05
CA SER A 59 16.10 -22.06 19.66
C SER A 59 15.42 -21.00 18.79
N VAL A 60 14.43 -20.28 19.32
CA VAL A 60 13.78 -19.17 18.61
C VAL A 60 14.78 -18.05 18.34
N ASN A 61 15.57 -17.63 19.33
CA ASN A 61 16.56 -16.58 19.15
C ASN A 61 17.60 -16.99 18.11
N GLU A 62 18.13 -18.21 18.17
CA GLU A 62 19.09 -18.71 17.18
C GLU A 62 18.53 -18.68 15.75
N ALA A 63 17.27 -19.08 15.56
CA ALA A 63 16.62 -19.03 14.24
C ALA A 63 16.46 -17.58 13.74
N LEU A 64 16.05 -16.66 14.62
CA LEU A 64 15.87 -15.25 14.25
C LEU A 64 17.20 -14.52 14.02
N ASP A 65 18.25 -14.88 14.77
CA ASP A 65 19.59 -14.34 14.60
C ASP A 65 20.17 -14.76 13.25
N LYS A 66 19.96 -16.01 12.81
CA LYS A 66 20.33 -16.45 11.45
C LYS A 66 19.67 -15.60 10.37
N ILE A 67 18.37 -15.33 10.49
CA ILE A 67 17.66 -14.46 9.55
C ILE A 67 18.29 -13.05 9.55
N ASN A 68 18.55 -12.51 10.74
CA ASN A 68 19.13 -11.19 10.89
C ASN A 68 20.56 -11.09 10.33
N ASP A 69 21.34 -12.16 10.41
CA ASP A 69 22.67 -12.23 9.82
C ASP A 69 22.61 -12.28 8.30
N THR A 70 21.68 -13.05 7.71
CA THR A 70 21.40 -12.98 6.26
C THR A 70 21.03 -11.57 5.82
N LEU A 71 20.20 -10.84 6.60
CA LEU A 71 19.86 -9.45 6.29
C LEU A 71 21.10 -8.53 6.29
N LYS A 72 22.03 -8.72 7.23
CA LYS A 72 23.28 -7.93 7.30
C LYS A 72 24.23 -8.26 6.15
N GLU A 73 24.34 -9.54 5.77
CA GLU A 73 25.14 -9.99 4.62
C GLU A 73 24.65 -9.31 3.33
N GLU A 74 23.34 -9.21 3.16
CA GLU A 74 22.66 -8.49 2.07
C GLU A 74 22.67 -6.96 2.24
N ARG A 75 23.39 -6.44 3.25
CA ARG A 75 23.53 -5.01 3.58
C ARG A 75 22.21 -4.28 3.86
N ILE A 76 21.23 -5.00 4.39
CA ILE A 76 19.92 -4.45 4.74
C ILE A 76 19.95 -3.84 6.15
N ILE A 77 19.30 -2.69 6.30
CA ILE A 77 19.12 -2.05 7.61
C ILE A 77 18.13 -2.90 8.43
N THR A 78 18.58 -3.41 9.56
CA THR A 78 17.77 -4.25 10.45
C THR A 78 18.11 -4.00 11.91
N LYS A 79 17.19 -4.33 12.82
CA LYS A 79 17.36 -4.26 14.28
C LYS A 79 17.25 -5.65 14.89
N LYS A 80 17.54 -5.76 16.19
CA LYS A 80 17.33 -7.00 16.93
C LYS A 80 15.88 -7.51 16.74
N PRO A 81 15.67 -8.80 16.41
CA PRO A 81 14.33 -9.36 16.24
C PRO A 81 13.42 -9.16 17.46
N ILE A 82 12.14 -8.89 17.22
CA ILE A 82 11.14 -8.65 18.26
C ILE A 82 10.36 -9.93 18.54
N ILE A 83 10.53 -10.47 19.75
CA ILE A 83 9.74 -11.62 20.23
C ILE A 83 8.60 -11.12 21.14
N LYS A 84 7.38 -11.59 20.89
CA LYS A 84 6.21 -11.34 21.76
C LYS A 84 5.53 -12.64 22.16
N HIS A 85 4.78 -12.59 23.25
CA HIS A 85 3.88 -13.67 23.66
C HIS A 85 2.44 -13.23 23.51
N GLY A 86 1.55 -14.16 23.17
CA GLY A 86 0.11 -13.91 23.15
C GLY A 86 -0.54 -14.19 21.80
N LYS A 87 -1.64 -13.48 21.55
CA LYS A 87 -2.38 -13.54 20.30
C LYS A 87 -1.54 -12.99 19.14
N LEU A 88 -1.31 -13.83 18.12
CA LEU A 88 -0.47 -13.55 16.96
C LEU A 88 -0.86 -12.24 16.25
N ILE A 89 -2.11 -12.16 15.79
CA ILE A 89 -2.61 -11.04 14.98
C ILE A 89 -2.51 -9.71 15.75
N ASP A 90 -2.97 -9.70 17.00
CA ASP A 90 -2.97 -8.49 17.83
C ASP A 90 -1.55 -7.97 18.07
N ASN A 91 -0.60 -8.87 18.33
CA ASN A 91 0.80 -8.50 18.54
C ASN A 91 1.44 -7.98 17.26
N ILE A 92 1.23 -8.63 16.11
CA ILE A 92 1.76 -8.15 14.82
C ILE A 92 1.27 -6.72 14.54
N LEU A 93 -0.04 -6.46 14.66
CA LEU A 93 -0.61 -5.13 14.40
C LEU A 93 -0.12 -4.07 15.40
N LYS A 94 0.02 -4.43 16.68
CA LYS A 94 0.58 -3.54 17.71
C LYS A 94 2.03 -3.18 17.43
N ILE A 95 2.85 -4.17 17.03
CA ILE A 95 4.26 -3.93 16.66
C ILE A 95 4.32 -3.04 15.43
N ALA A 96 3.55 -3.34 14.39
CA ALA A 96 3.54 -2.56 13.15
C ALA A 96 3.19 -1.09 13.41
N THR A 97 2.19 -0.84 14.27
CA THR A 97 1.81 0.52 14.68
C THR A 97 2.90 1.19 15.52
N LYS A 98 3.43 0.50 16.53
CA LYS A 98 4.46 1.05 17.43
C LYS A 98 5.77 1.36 16.71
N GLN A 99 6.11 0.55 15.72
CA GLN A 99 7.31 0.70 14.91
C GLN A 99 7.07 1.56 13.67
N ASP A 100 5.88 2.17 13.52
CA ASP A 100 5.53 3.05 12.39
C ASP A 100 5.92 2.45 11.03
N VAL A 101 5.49 1.20 10.86
CA VAL A 101 5.70 0.36 9.67
C VAL A 101 4.72 0.75 8.59
N ASN A 102 5.18 0.79 7.34
CA ASN A 102 4.37 1.14 6.17
C ASN A 102 4.00 -0.08 5.31
N LEU A 103 4.65 -1.23 5.52
CA LEU A 103 4.32 -2.49 4.84
C LEU A 103 4.52 -3.69 5.77
N ILE A 104 3.55 -4.61 5.79
CA ILE A 104 3.72 -5.92 6.43
C ILE A 104 3.87 -6.98 5.34
N VAL A 105 4.98 -7.72 5.34
CA VAL A 105 5.23 -8.83 4.41
C VAL A 105 4.98 -10.14 5.15
N VAL A 106 4.06 -10.97 4.65
CA VAL A 106 3.70 -12.27 5.23
C VAL A 106 3.77 -13.37 4.18
N GLY A 107 4.16 -14.57 4.56
CA GLY A 107 3.93 -15.74 3.71
C GLY A 107 2.43 -16.02 3.56
N SER A 108 2.03 -16.60 2.43
CA SER A 108 0.65 -17.07 2.19
C SER A 108 0.21 -18.16 3.17
N GLY A 109 1.15 -18.80 3.89
CA GLY A 109 0.92 -19.84 4.90
C GLY A 109 1.22 -21.26 4.39
N CYS A 110 1.35 -22.21 5.33
CA CYS A 110 1.67 -23.62 5.04
C CYS A 110 0.48 -24.58 5.31
N LYS A 111 0.13 -25.39 4.27
CA LYS A 111 -0.38 -26.79 4.21
C LYS A 111 -1.88 -27.15 4.43
N VAL A 112 -2.46 -27.87 3.45
CA VAL A 112 -2.89 -29.31 3.47
C VAL A 112 -2.77 -29.87 2.02
N GLU A 113 -2.41 -31.14 1.84
CA GLU A 113 -2.10 -31.85 0.56
C GLU A 113 -3.19 -31.80 -0.54
N HIS A 114 -4.42 -31.36 -0.24
CA HIS A 114 -5.55 -31.45 -1.16
C HIS A 114 -6.05 -30.10 -1.73
N ASP A 115 -5.50 -28.96 -1.33
CA ASP A 115 -5.88 -27.66 -1.90
C ASP A 115 -4.69 -26.71 -1.98
N GLN A 116 -4.06 -26.67 -3.15
CA GLN A 116 -2.71 -26.15 -3.32
C GLN A 116 -2.59 -24.61 -3.38
N HIS A 117 -3.70 -23.87 -3.36
CA HIS A 117 -3.72 -22.41 -3.54
C HIS A 117 -4.37 -21.63 -2.38
N LYS A 118 -4.77 -22.31 -1.31
CA LYS A 118 -5.57 -21.70 -0.24
C LYS A 118 -4.74 -20.79 0.68
N LEU A 119 -5.16 -19.54 0.79
CA LEU A 119 -4.61 -18.55 1.72
C LEU A 119 -4.73 -19.02 3.19
N GLY A 120 -3.64 -18.92 3.93
CA GLY A 120 -3.58 -19.25 5.35
C GLY A 120 -4.45 -18.33 6.20
N SER A 121 -5.02 -18.88 7.28
CA SER A 121 -5.96 -18.16 8.16
C SER A 121 -5.34 -16.92 8.81
N ASN A 122 -4.03 -16.94 9.08
CA ASN A 122 -3.31 -15.79 9.66
C ASN A 122 -3.16 -14.64 8.65
N ALA A 123 -2.81 -14.94 7.40
CA ALA A 123 -2.74 -13.94 6.33
C ALA A 123 -4.13 -13.34 6.07
N GLU A 124 -5.18 -14.16 5.98
CA GLU A 124 -6.56 -13.67 5.81
C GLU A 124 -6.99 -12.74 6.96
N ARG A 125 -6.69 -13.12 8.21
CA ARG A 125 -7.01 -12.29 9.39
C ARG A 125 -6.21 -10.99 9.40
N LEU A 126 -4.93 -11.01 9.05
CA LEU A 126 -4.13 -9.79 8.94
C LEU A 126 -4.71 -8.86 7.88
N MET A 127 -5.04 -9.35 6.69
CA MET A 127 -5.65 -8.55 5.62
C MET A 127 -6.96 -7.88 6.06
N ARG A 128 -7.78 -8.62 6.81
CA ARG A 128 -9.04 -8.14 7.35
C ARG A 128 -8.83 -6.99 8.34
N TYR A 129 -7.95 -7.19 9.33
CA TYR A 129 -7.84 -6.28 10.48
C TYR A 129 -6.76 -5.20 10.34
N SER A 130 -5.77 -5.37 9.47
CA SER A 130 -4.69 -4.41 9.31
C SER A 130 -5.16 -3.13 8.62
N HIS A 131 -4.72 -1.99 9.11
CA HIS A 131 -4.81 -0.70 8.41
C HIS A 131 -3.54 -0.39 7.60
N ILE A 132 -2.50 -1.20 7.77
CA ILE A 132 -1.23 -1.14 7.04
C ILE A 132 -1.33 -2.11 5.85
N PRO A 133 -0.85 -1.72 4.66
CA PRO A 133 -0.74 -2.62 3.52
C PRO A 133 -0.08 -3.96 3.87
N ILE A 134 -0.61 -5.05 3.29
CA ILE A 134 -0.08 -6.39 3.46
C ILE A 134 0.30 -6.95 2.11
N TRP A 135 1.58 -7.30 1.97
CA TRP A 135 2.10 -8.09 0.86
C TRP A 135 2.11 -9.55 1.29
N VAL A 136 1.27 -10.35 0.65
CA VAL A 136 1.23 -11.81 0.84
C VAL A 136 2.14 -12.46 -0.20
N VAL A 137 3.17 -13.15 0.26
CA VAL A 137 4.18 -13.81 -0.57
C VAL A 137 3.77 -15.25 -0.83
N SER A 138 3.64 -15.63 -2.10
CA SER A 138 3.41 -17.02 -2.50
C SER A 138 4.70 -17.82 -2.37
N THR A 139 4.62 -19.01 -1.78
CA THR A 139 5.77 -19.93 -1.65
C THR A 139 6.12 -20.65 -2.95
N LYS A 140 5.23 -20.63 -3.96
CA LYS A 140 5.42 -21.33 -5.25
C LYS A 140 5.68 -20.42 -6.44
N GLY A 141 5.30 -19.14 -6.36
CA GLY A 141 5.48 -18.17 -7.44
C GLY A 141 6.90 -17.63 -7.60
N GLY A 142 7.82 -18.05 -6.72
CA GLY A 142 9.15 -17.46 -6.60
C GLY A 142 9.09 -16.04 -6.02
N SER A 143 10.27 -15.44 -5.88
CA SER A 143 10.45 -14.09 -5.34
C SER A 143 10.65 -13.04 -6.44
N GLU A 144 10.35 -13.36 -7.71
CA GLU A 144 10.39 -12.38 -8.80
C GLU A 144 9.31 -11.30 -8.66
N ILE A 145 9.66 -10.08 -9.07
CA ILE A 145 8.82 -8.89 -8.95
C ILE A 145 8.94 -8.13 -10.27
N SER A 146 8.38 -8.68 -11.34
CA SER A 146 8.65 -8.27 -12.72
C SER A 146 7.43 -8.24 -13.63
N ASN A 147 6.31 -8.86 -13.25
CA ASN A 147 5.16 -9.03 -14.11
C ASN A 147 3.85 -8.94 -13.33
N PHE A 148 3.27 -7.74 -13.32
CA PHE A 148 2.17 -7.39 -12.43
C PHE A 148 0.81 -7.48 -13.12
N LEU A 149 -0.21 -7.87 -12.35
CA LEU A 149 -1.61 -7.73 -12.71
C LEU A 149 -2.33 -6.80 -11.75
N CYS A 150 -2.99 -5.78 -12.28
CA CYS A 150 -3.86 -4.88 -11.53
C CYS A 150 -5.29 -4.94 -12.08
N PRO A 151 -6.18 -5.79 -11.52
CA PRO A 151 -7.58 -5.76 -11.87
C PRO A 151 -8.27 -4.51 -11.30
N VAL A 152 -9.07 -3.83 -12.12
CA VAL A 152 -9.77 -2.60 -11.76
C VAL A 152 -11.28 -2.73 -11.97
N ASP A 153 -12.04 -2.13 -11.07
CA ASP A 153 -13.50 -2.00 -11.15
C ASP A 153 -13.92 -0.52 -11.07
N PHE A 154 -12.99 0.41 -11.33
CA PHE A 154 -13.19 1.85 -11.34
C PHE A 154 -13.66 2.46 -10.00
N SER A 155 -13.60 1.70 -8.91
CA SER A 155 -13.86 2.18 -7.55
C SER A 155 -12.62 2.88 -6.94
N ASP A 156 -12.79 3.67 -5.89
CA ASP A 156 -11.67 4.32 -5.19
C ASP A 156 -10.58 3.34 -4.70
N PRO A 157 -10.92 2.15 -4.13
CA PRO A 157 -9.91 1.14 -3.82
C PRO A 157 -9.15 0.63 -5.05
N SER A 158 -9.83 0.41 -6.18
CA SER A 158 -9.15 0.00 -7.42
C SER A 158 -8.25 1.11 -8.00
N ARG A 159 -8.66 2.37 -7.88
CA ARG A 159 -7.81 3.54 -8.22
C ARG A 159 -6.56 3.60 -7.36
N THR A 160 -6.74 3.36 -6.06
CA THR A 160 -5.63 3.27 -5.10
C THR A 160 -4.68 2.11 -5.44
N ALA A 161 -5.23 0.94 -5.78
CA ALA A 161 -4.45 -0.21 -6.23
C ALA A 161 -3.64 0.11 -7.49
N LEU A 162 -4.25 0.76 -8.48
CA LEU A 162 -3.59 1.11 -9.74
C LEU A 162 -2.45 2.13 -9.53
N ASN A 163 -2.66 3.17 -8.71
CA ASN A 163 -1.58 4.11 -8.35
C ASN A 163 -0.37 3.40 -7.73
N SER A 164 -0.63 2.51 -6.77
CA SER A 164 0.45 1.72 -6.16
C SER A 164 1.09 0.77 -7.18
N ALA A 165 0.31 0.15 -8.06
CA ALA A 165 0.81 -0.77 -9.09
C ALA A 165 1.73 -0.08 -10.10
N ILE A 166 1.38 1.12 -10.56
CA ILE A 166 2.21 1.95 -11.44
C ILE A 166 3.53 2.31 -10.75
N SER A 167 3.45 2.79 -9.51
CA SER A 167 4.63 3.21 -8.76
C SER A 167 5.57 2.03 -8.49
N LEU A 168 5.04 0.89 -8.03
CA LEU A 168 5.81 -0.34 -7.87
C LEU A 168 6.40 -0.80 -9.21
N ALA A 169 5.63 -0.74 -10.30
CA ALA A 169 6.09 -1.22 -11.59
C ALA A 169 7.28 -0.38 -12.09
N LYS A 170 7.25 0.93 -11.85
CA LYS A 170 8.38 1.82 -12.13
C LYS A 170 9.60 1.49 -11.29
N ASP A 171 9.42 1.31 -9.98
CA ASP A 171 10.53 1.08 -9.04
C ASP A 171 11.21 -0.28 -9.23
N PHE A 172 10.45 -1.30 -9.63
CA PHE A 172 10.96 -2.64 -9.93
C PHE A 172 11.27 -2.88 -11.41
N ASN A 173 11.05 -1.88 -12.28
CA ASN A 173 11.11 -2.03 -13.74
C ASN A 173 10.29 -3.24 -14.23
N ALA A 174 9.09 -3.38 -13.68
CA ALA A 174 8.16 -4.46 -13.95
C ALA A 174 7.14 -4.07 -15.02
N ARG A 175 6.62 -5.08 -15.72
CA ARG A 175 5.53 -4.93 -16.68
C ARG A 175 4.20 -4.90 -15.95
N LEU A 176 3.29 -4.02 -16.34
CA LEU A 176 1.98 -3.86 -15.71
C LEU A 176 0.83 -4.18 -16.67
N ARG A 177 0.03 -5.20 -16.37
CA ARG A 177 -1.27 -5.42 -17.01
C ARG A 177 -2.38 -4.82 -16.16
N VAL A 178 -3.11 -3.85 -16.71
CA VAL A 178 -4.33 -3.29 -16.09
C VAL A 178 -5.53 -3.99 -16.70
N LEU A 179 -6.28 -4.72 -15.88
CA LEU A 179 -7.37 -5.59 -16.35
C LEU A 179 -8.72 -5.05 -15.89
N ALA A 180 -9.68 -4.89 -16.80
CA ALA A 180 -11.10 -4.79 -16.43
C ALA A 180 -11.90 -5.94 -17.04
N VAL A 181 -12.83 -6.48 -16.24
CA VAL A 181 -13.66 -7.62 -16.63
C VAL A 181 -15.13 -7.24 -16.55
N VAL A 182 -15.87 -7.51 -17.63
CA VAL A 182 -17.34 -7.38 -17.65
C VAL A 182 -17.99 -8.75 -17.64
N GLU A 183 -19.00 -8.93 -16.79
CA GLU A 183 -19.78 -10.17 -16.75
C GLU A 183 -20.83 -10.15 -17.88
N PRO A 184 -20.81 -11.15 -18.78
CA PRO A 184 -21.79 -11.23 -19.86
C PRO A 184 -23.17 -11.61 -19.31
N VAL A 185 -24.21 -11.15 -19.98
CA VAL A 185 -25.57 -11.69 -19.81
C VAL A 185 -25.57 -13.10 -20.41
N LEU A 186 -25.88 -14.08 -19.58
CA LEU A 186 -26.02 -15.47 -19.99
C LEU A 186 -27.48 -15.77 -20.34
N ASN A 187 -27.68 -16.69 -21.28
CA ASN A 187 -29.02 -17.16 -21.63
C ASN A 187 -29.58 -18.04 -20.49
N LEU A 188 -30.32 -17.42 -19.56
CA LEU A 188 -30.96 -18.11 -18.43
C LEU A 188 -32.38 -18.59 -18.76
N SER A 189 -32.90 -18.34 -19.96
CA SER A 189 -34.26 -18.72 -20.35
C SER A 189 -34.39 -18.86 -21.88
N PRO A 190 -34.98 -19.96 -22.38
CA PRO A 190 -35.25 -20.17 -23.82
C PRO A 190 -36.08 -19.07 -24.50
N ARG A 191 -36.63 -18.12 -23.74
CA ARG A 191 -37.43 -16.99 -24.24
C ARG A 191 -36.61 -15.80 -24.71
N TYR A 192 -35.31 -15.73 -24.42
CA TYR A 192 -34.43 -14.69 -24.94
C TYR A 192 -33.83 -15.13 -26.27
N GLN A 193 -33.93 -14.28 -27.29
CA GLN A 193 -33.26 -14.51 -28.57
C GLN A 193 -31.75 -14.33 -28.39
N LEU A 194 -30.96 -15.19 -29.04
CA LEU A 194 -29.49 -15.14 -28.93
C LEU A 194 -28.93 -13.80 -29.45
N GLU A 195 -29.53 -13.27 -30.51
CA GLU A 195 -29.16 -11.98 -31.13
C GLU A 195 -29.29 -10.81 -30.14
N ASP A 196 -30.38 -10.76 -29.36
CA ASP A 196 -30.58 -9.72 -28.32
C ASP A 196 -29.50 -9.79 -27.23
N LEU A 197 -29.04 -10.99 -26.87
CA LEU A 197 -28.00 -11.20 -25.86
C LEU A 197 -26.61 -10.81 -26.38
N GLU A 198 -26.30 -11.11 -27.64
CA GLU A 198 -25.06 -10.71 -28.29
C GLU A 198 -24.98 -9.19 -28.43
N GLU A 199 -26.08 -8.54 -28.81
CA GLU A 199 -26.16 -7.08 -28.88
C GLU A 199 -25.95 -6.45 -27.50
N GLU A 200 -26.62 -6.95 -26.46
CA GLU A 200 -26.46 -6.46 -25.09
C GLU A 200 -25.03 -6.66 -24.57
N ASN A 201 -24.42 -7.82 -24.81
CA ASN A 201 -23.03 -8.08 -24.42
C ASN A 201 -22.04 -7.18 -25.16
N THR A 202 -22.29 -6.89 -26.44
CA THR A 202 -21.51 -5.93 -27.23
C THR A 202 -21.61 -4.52 -26.63
N ARG A 203 -22.83 -4.06 -26.30
CA ARG A 203 -23.08 -2.76 -25.66
C ARG A 203 -22.35 -2.65 -24.32
N ARG A 204 -22.36 -3.71 -23.51
CA ARG A 204 -21.63 -3.78 -22.22
C ARG A 204 -20.12 -3.68 -22.41
N MET A 205 -19.55 -4.36 -23.41
CA MET A 205 -18.13 -4.26 -23.71
C MET A 205 -17.75 -2.84 -24.16
N GLN A 206 -18.53 -2.23 -25.05
CA GLN A 206 -18.34 -0.83 -25.47
C GLN A 206 -18.46 0.15 -24.29
N HIS A 207 -19.34 -0.14 -23.33
CA HIS A 207 -19.43 0.65 -22.10
C HIS A 207 -18.17 0.50 -21.25
N LEU A 208 -17.67 -0.73 -21.06
CA LEU A 208 -16.43 -1.01 -20.34
C LEU A 208 -15.24 -0.30 -20.98
N GLU A 209 -15.13 -0.32 -22.31
CA GLU A 209 -14.11 0.41 -23.07
C GLU A 209 -14.12 1.91 -22.76
N LYS A 210 -15.32 2.52 -22.76
CA LYS A 210 -15.49 3.95 -22.44
C LYS A 210 -15.16 4.26 -20.98
N GLU A 211 -15.59 3.42 -20.04
CA GLU A 211 -15.26 3.58 -18.62
C GLU A 211 -13.75 3.48 -18.39
N MET A 212 -13.10 2.47 -18.98
CA MET A 212 -11.66 2.29 -18.89
C MET A 212 -10.90 3.47 -19.49
N ALA A 213 -11.26 3.90 -20.70
CA ALA A 213 -10.62 5.02 -21.37
C ALA A 213 -10.72 6.32 -20.56
N ASN A 214 -11.81 6.53 -19.81
CA ASN A 214 -11.93 7.68 -18.92
C ASN A 214 -11.14 7.49 -17.62
N PHE A 215 -11.14 6.29 -17.05
CA PHE A 215 -10.45 5.99 -15.81
C PHE A 215 -8.94 6.15 -15.94
N ILE A 216 -8.32 5.61 -17.00
CA ILE A 216 -6.86 5.62 -17.18
C ILE A 216 -6.28 7.03 -17.42
N LYS A 217 -7.09 8.00 -17.86
CA LYS A 217 -6.64 9.39 -18.09
C LYS A 217 -6.11 10.08 -16.83
N ASP A 218 -6.57 9.64 -15.67
CA ASP A 218 -6.17 10.21 -14.38
C ASP A 218 -4.81 9.67 -13.87
N PHE A 219 -4.15 8.79 -14.63
CA PHE A 219 -2.94 8.09 -14.20
C PHE A 219 -1.78 8.39 -15.14
N ASP A 220 -0.58 8.50 -14.57
CA ASP A 220 0.66 8.68 -15.30
C ASP A 220 1.44 7.35 -15.37
N PHE A 221 1.51 6.76 -16.55
CA PHE A 221 2.26 5.51 -16.81
C PHE A 221 3.69 5.78 -17.31
N THR A 222 4.20 7.01 -17.23
CA THR A 222 5.52 7.37 -17.74
C THR A 222 6.63 6.55 -17.07
N GLY A 223 7.38 5.82 -17.90
CA GLY A 223 8.45 4.94 -17.45
C GLY A 223 7.98 3.54 -17.03
N VAL A 224 6.75 3.14 -17.36
CA VAL A 224 6.20 1.82 -17.07
C VAL A 224 5.76 1.12 -18.37
N GLU A 225 6.32 -0.06 -18.63
CA GLU A 225 5.81 -0.95 -19.69
C GLU A 225 4.46 -1.49 -19.25
N HIS A 226 3.38 -1.15 -19.97
CA HIS A 226 2.03 -1.53 -19.56
C HIS A 226 1.12 -1.91 -20.73
N VAL A 227 0.08 -2.67 -20.40
CA VAL A 227 -1.02 -3.03 -21.31
C VAL A 227 -2.36 -2.86 -20.61
N ILE A 228 -3.32 -2.27 -21.32
CA ILE A 228 -4.72 -2.20 -20.91
C ILE A 228 -5.47 -3.39 -21.52
N ASP A 229 -6.08 -4.20 -20.69
CA ASP A 229 -6.73 -5.47 -21.05
C ASP A 229 -8.19 -5.46 -20.64
N LEU A 230 -9.08 -5.73 -21.59
CA LEU A 230 -10.53 -5.76 -21.41
C LEU A 230 -11.03 -7.16 -21.73
N GLN A 231 -11.73 -7.77 -20.78
CA GLN A 231 -12.15 -9.16 -20.88
C GLN A 231 -13.64 -9.31 -20.57
N ALA A 232 -14.29 -10.27 -21.22
CA ALA A 232 -15.62 -10.73 -20.86
C ALA A 232 -15.52 -12.05 -20.08
N GLY A 233 -16.24 -12.18 -18.98
CA GLY A 233 -16.31 -13.43 -18.22
C GLY A 233 -16.59 -13.23 -16.74
N ASN A 234 -16.56 -14.33 -15.98
CA ASN A 234 -16.66 -14.22 -14.52
C ASN A 234 -15.40 -13.56 -13.96
N VAL A 235 -15.56 -12.45 -13.24
CA VAL A 235 -14.45 -11.59 -12.80
C VAL A 235 -13.35 -12.37 -12.07
N ALA A 236 -13.71 -13.18 -11.08
CA ALA A 236 -12.72 -13.90 -10.27
C ALA A 236 -11.97 -14.97 -11.08
N LEU A 237 -12.71 -15.76 -11.87
CA LEU A 237 -12.11 -16.81 -12.71
C LEU A 237 -11.20 -16.23 -13.79
N THR A 238 -11.62 -15.14 -14.44
CA THR A 238 -10.82 -14.46 -15.46
C THR A 238 -9.51 -13.94 -14.87
N ILE A 239 -9.55 -13.31 -13.69
CA ILE A 239 -8.33 -12.84 -12.99
C ILE A 239 -7.37 -14.01 -12.72
N VAL A 240 -7.86 -15.11 -12.12
CA VAL A 240 -7.03 -16.27 -11.78
C VAL A 240 -6.43 -16.91 -13.04
N ASN A 241 -7.22 -17.03 -14.12
CA ASN A 241 -6.76 -17.60 -15.39
C ASN A 241 -5.69 -16.73 -16.05
N ILE A 242 -5.84 -15.40 -16.04
CA ILE A 242 -4.84 -14.49 -16.60
C ILE A 242 -3.53 -14.58 -15.85
N VAL A 243 -3.56 -14.64 -14.50
CA VAL A 243 -2.35 -14.84 -13.70
C VAL A 243 -1.64 -16.13 -14.10
N LYS A 244 -2.38 -17.25 -14.21
CA LYS A 244 -1.83 -18.56 -14.57
C LYS A 244 -1.26 -18.59 -15.99
N ASN A 245 -1.97 -18.02 -16.96
CA ASN A 245 -1.60 -18.11 -18.38
C ASN A 245 -0.48 -17.15 -18.78
N ASN A 246 -0.31 -16.04 -18.06
CA ASN A 246 0.66 -14.99 -18.39
C ASN A 246 1.83 -14.90 -17.41
N ASN A 247 1.96 -15.86 -16.49
CA ASN A 247 3.01 -15.92 -15.47
C ASN A 247 3.17 -14.61 -14.69
N HIS A 248 2.06 -14.05 -14.22
CA HIS A 248 2.12 -12.86 -13.36
C HIS A 248 2.63 -13.26 -11.98
N ASP A 249 3.62 -12.53 -11.47
CA ASP A 249 4.29 -12.81 -10.19
C ASP A 249 3.73 -11.99 -9.02
N LEU A 250 3.06 -10.88 -9.33
CA LEU A 250 2.40 -10.02 -8.34
C LEU A 250 1.02 -9.55 -8.81
N LEU A 251 -0.01 -9.81 -8.00
CA LEU A 251 -1.34 -9.21 -8.18
C LEU A 251 -1.54 -8.05 -7.21
N ILE A 252 -2.01 -6.90 -7.69
CA ILE A 252 -2.29 -5.72 -6.86
C ILE A 252 -3.75 -5.34 -7.06
N MET A 253 -4.57 -5.44 -6.02
CA MET A 253 -6.02 -5.21 -6.14
C MET A 253 -6.65 -4.49 -4.96
N GLY A 254 -7.80 -3.85 -5.18
CA GLY A 254 -8.62 -3.32 -4.10
C GLY A 254 -9.23 -4.41 -3.21
N THR A 255 -9.35 -4.15 -1.90
CA THR A 255 -10.00 -5.07 -0.94
C THR A 255 -11.51 -5.08 -1.06
N THR A 256 -12.10 -4.06 -1.66
CA THR A 256 -13.55 -3.84 -1.80
C THR A 256 -13.83 -3.20 -3.14
N GLY A 257 -14.98 -3.49 -3.74
CA GLY A 257 -15.39 -2.93 -5.03
C GLY A 257 -16.57 -1.97 -4.95
N ARG A 258 -17.16 -1.66 -6.12
CA ARG A 258 -18.29 -0.72 -6.32
C ARG A 258 -19.48 -0.88 -5.34
N SER A 259 -19.79 -2.09 -4.88
CA SER A 259 -20.95 -2.37 -4.03
C SER A 259 -20.78 -1.98 -2.54
N GLY A 260 -19.57 -1.64 -2.11
CA GLY A 260 -19.24 -0.87 -0.90
C GLY A 260 -20.14 -1.04 0.34
N LEU A 261 -20.27 -2.23 0.94
CA LEU A 261 -20.84 -2.33 2.28
C LEU A 261 -19.87 -1.70 3.29
N LYS A 262 -20.33 -0.62 3.96
CA LYS A 262 -19.59 0.24 4.91
C LYS A 262 -19.02 -0.47 6.16
N ARG A 263 -19.11 -1.81 6.29
CA ARG A 263 -18.64 -2.56 7.45
C ARG A 263 -17.67 -3.67 7.04
N VAL A 264 -16.38 -3.33 6.91
CA VAL A 264 -15.21 -4.17 7.27
C VAL A 264 -15.02 -5.53 6.54
N LEU A 265 -15.79 -5.86 5.50
CA LEU A 265 -15.66 -7.14 4.78
C LEU A 265 -14.88 -6.99 3.48
N MET A 266 -13.88 -7.85 3.29
CA MET A 266 -13.22 -8.06 2.00
C MET A 266 -14.27 -8.47 0.95
N GLY A 267 -14.20 -7.88 -0.24
CA GLY A 267 -15.15 -8.10 -1.33
C GLY A 267 -15.21 -9.57 -1.75
N SER A 268 -16.37 -10.00 -2.25
CA SER A 268 -16.58 -11.39 -2.70
C SER A 268 -15.60 -11.81 -3.79
N VAL A 269 -15.28 -10.91 -4.72
CA VAL A 269 -14.28 -11.14 -5.78
C VAL A 269 -12.88 -11.27 -5.19
N THR A 270 -12.45 -10.32 -4.36
CA THR A 270 -11.14 -10.37 -3.67
C THR A 270 -10.98 -11.66 -2.86
N ASN A 271 -12.00 -12.06 -2.08
CA ASN A 271 -11.99 -13.33 -1.34
C ASN A 271 -11.79 -14.55 -2.24
N LYS A 272 -12.53 -14.64 -3.36
CA LYS A 272 -12.38 -15.75 -4.32
C LYS A 272 -10.99 -15.77 -4.95
N VAL A 273 -10.53 -14.63 -5.46
CA VAL A 273 -9.24 -14.48 -6.14
C VAL A 273 -8.09 -14.87 -5.20
N THR A 274 -8.00 -14.24 -4.03
CA THR A 274 -6.88 -14.47 -3.07
C THR A 274 -6.78 -15.90 -2.53
N ARG A 275 -7.83 -16.71 -2.67
CA ARG A 275 -7.84 -18.14 -2.27
C ARG A 275 -7.40 -19.10 -3.37
N GLU A 276 -7.26 -18.61 -4.60
CA GLU A 276 -6.95 -19.45 -5.78
C GLU A 276 -5.71 -18.96 -6.55
N LEU A 277 -5.12 -17.83 -6.13
CA LEU A 277 -3.96 -17.23 -6.77
C LEU A 277 -2.67 -18.05 -6.56
N PRO A 278 -1.93 -18.38 -7.63
CA PRO A 278 -0.62 -19.04 -7.52
C PRO A 278 0.53 -18.06 -7.24
N CYS A 279 0.32 -16.75 -7.35
CA CYS A 279 1.35 -15.72 -7.23
C CYS A 279 1.21 -14.90 -5.94
N SER A 280 2.21 -14.05 -5.68
CA SER A 280 2.16 -13.09 -4.57
C SER A 280 1.10 -12.03 -4.85
N PHE A 281 0.55 -11.42 -3.80
CA PHE A 281 -0.43 -10.36 -3.99
C PHE A 281 -0.41 -9.30 -2.90
N ILE A 282 -0.87 -8.10 -3.25
CA ILE A 282 -1.10 -7.00 -2.34
C ILE A 282 -2.55 -6.58 -2.46
N THR A 283 -3.18 -6.33 -1.31
CA THR A 283 -4.52 -5.75 -1.29
C THR A 283 -4.50 -4.36 -0.70
N THR A 284 -5.15 -3.42 -1.39
CA THR A 284 -5.27 -2.02 -0.96
C THR A 284 -6.68 -1.75 -0.46
N LYS A 285 -6.79 -1.08 0.69
CA LYS A 285 -8.06 -0.49 1.13
C LYS A 285 -8.22 0.86 0.41
N SER A 286 -8.82 1.84 1.07
CA SER A 286 -8.88 3.22 0.58
C SER A 286 -7.59 4.03 0.82
N LYS A 287 -6.51 3.37 1.27
CA LYS A 287 -5.21 3.98 1.54
C LYS A 287 -4.15 3.34 0.63
N ASP A 288 -3.40 4.18 -0.05
CA ASP A 288 -2.34 3.82 -0.98
C ASP A 288 -1.15 3.18 -0.27
N ILE A 289 -0.50 2.20 -0.91
CA ILE A 289 0.68 1.49 -0.38
C ILE A 289 1.89 2.44 -0.30
N LEU A 290 2.01 3.36 -1.26
CA LEU A 290 3.19 4.20 -1.46
C LEU A 290 2.90 5.70 -1.23
N HIS A 291 1.64 6.13 -1.39
CA HIS A 291 1.21 7.52 -1.11
C HIS A 291 0.72 7.80 0.32
N SER A 292 0.81 6.83 1.24
CA SER A 292 0.14 6.94 2.56
C SER A 292 0.62 8.10 3.45
N LYS A 293 1.83 8.63 3.20
CA LYS A 293 2.30 9.89 3.81
C LYS A 293 1.90 11.08 2.93
N PHE A 294 2.46 11.23 1.72
CA PHE A 294 2.33 12.47 0.96
C PHE A 294 0.89 12.89 0.57
N TYR A 295 0.04 11.99 0.08
CA TYR A 295 -1.33 12.38 -0.32
C TYR A 295 -2.23 12.65 0.90
N ASN A 296 -2.04 11.88 1.98
CA ASN A 296 -2.74 12.14 3.24
C ASN A 296 -2.23 13.44 3.87
N ASP A 297 -0.91 13.69 3.84
CA ASP A 297 -0.29 14.91 4.31
C ASP A 297 -0.85 16.11 3.53
N VAL A 298 -0.91 16.05 2.20
CA VAL A 298 -1.48 17.14 1.37
C VAL A 298 -2.97 17.34 1.67
N LYS A 299 -3.77 16.26 1.71
CA LYS A 299 -5.22 16.37 2.00
C LYS A 299 -5.50 16.84 3.43
N GLU A 300 -4.67 16.44 4.38
CA GLU A 300 -4.77 16.82 5.79
C GLU A 300 -4.28 18.25 6.01
N ILE A 301 -3.18 18.66 5.36
CA ILE A 301 -2.71 20.05 5.28
C ILE A 301 -3.82 20.92 4.71
N GLU A 302 -4.41 20.56 3.56
CA GLU A 302 -5.49 21.33 2.95
C GLU A 302 -6.72 21.44 3.85
N ARG A 303 -7.09 20.35 4.53
CA ARG A 303 -8.23 20.34 5.47
C ARG A 303 -7.99 21.30 6.62
N HIS A 304 -6.82 21.24 7.24
CA HIS A 304 -6.43 22.13 8.35
C HIS A 304 -6.29 23.57 7.88
N PHE A 305 -5.69 23.80 6.71
CA PHE A 305 -5.52 25.13 6.13
C PHE A 305 -6.88 25.80 5.85
N LYS A 306 -7.79 25.12 5.15
CA LYS A 306 -9.15 25.61 4.87
C LYS A 306 -9.92 25.90 6.16
N LYS A 307 -9.76 25.06 7.19
CA LYS A 307 -10.37 25.28 8.51
C LYS A 307 -9.78 26.49 9.24
N GLY A 308 -8.45 26.66 9.20
CA GLY A 308 -7.74 27.79 9.79
C GLY A 308 -8.16 29.12 9.17
N VAL A 309 -8.25 29.20 7.84
CA VAL A 309 -8.75 30.38 7.12
C VAL A 309 -10.16 30.74 7.58
N LYS A 310 -11.09 29.76 7.60
CA LYS A 310 -12.47 29.97 8.05
C LYS A 310 -12.58 30.43 9.52
N LEU A 311 -11.62 30.07 10.37
CA LEU A 311 -11.58 30.51 11.76
C LEU A 311 -11.04 31.94 11.88
N ALA A 312 -9.98 32.27 11.14
CA ALA A 312 -9.41 33.61 11.07
C ALA A 312 -10.46 34.62 10.55
N ASP A 313 -11.18 34.28 9.48
CA ASP A 313 -12.27 35.10 8.93
C ASP A 313 -13.40 35.37 9.94
N LYS A 314 -13.55 34.51 10.96
CA LYS A 314 -14.53 34.64 12.04
C LYS A 314 -13.94 35.32 13.30
N GLY A 315 -12.72 35.82 13.24
CA GLY A 315 -12.01 36.42 14.38
C GLY A 315 -11.54 35.42 15.44
N LYS A 316 -11.62 34.10 15.17
CA LYS A 316 -11.15 33.04 16.08
C LYS A 316 -9.66 32.78 15.89
N ASN A 317 -8.86 33.80 16.19
CA ASN A 317 -7.45 33.88 15.82
C ASN A 317 -6.58 32.82 16.52
N ILE A 318 -6.86 32.51 17.79
CA ILE A 318 -6.09 31.50 18.55
C ILE A 318 -6.31 30.11 17.96
N GLU A 319 -7.56 29.77 17.61
CA GLU A 319 -7.88 28.49 16.97
C GLU A 319 -7.33 28.43 15.53
N ALA A 320 -7.35 29.53 14.79
CA ALA A 320 -6.73 29.62 13.47
C ALA A 320 -5.22 29.35 13.53
N ILE A 321 -4.51 29.96 14.50
CA ILE A 321 -3.08 29.71 14.75
C ILE A 321 -2.83 28.21 14.99
N ARG A 322 -3.67 27.55 15.80
CA ARG A 322 -3.53 26.10 16.06
C ARG A 322 -3.65 25.28 14.78
N GLU A 323 -4.64 25.58 13.93
CA GLU A 323 -4.84 24.86 12.66
C GLU A 323 -3.65 25.07 11.70
N PHE A 324 -3.17 26.30 11.53
CA PHE A 324 -2.00 26.55 10.68
C PHE A 324 -0.70 25.94 11.23
N THR A 325 -0.55 25.89 12.56
CA THR A 325 0.58 25.22 13.21
C THR A 325 0.55 23.71 12.93
N ILE A 326 -0.63 23.10 12.86
CA ILE A 326 -0.76 21.68 12.46
C ILE A 326 -0.29 21.50 11.01
N CYS A 327 -0.65 22.40 10.08
CA CYS A 327 -0.11 22.36 8.71
C CYS A 327 1.43 22.35 8.71
N LEU A 328 2.08 23.19 9.52
CA LEU A 328 3.55 23.24 9.61
C LEU A 328 4.19 22.04 10.31
N ARG A 329 3.45 21.31 11.15
CA ARG A 329 3.93 20.03 11.70
C ARG A 329 3.91 18.91 10.66
N ILE A 330 2.95 18.96 9.74
CA ILE A 330 2.84 17.99 8.64
C ILE A 330 3.89 18.31 7.56
N ASN A 331 3.97 19.58 7.13
CA ASN A 331 5.01 20.08 6.23
C ASN A 331 5.44 21.49 6.65
N ASN A 332 6.65 21.59 7.19
CA ASN A 332 7.22 22.84 7.69
C ASN A 332 7.56 23.86 6.58
N MET A 333 7.51 23.45 5.31
CA MET A 333 7.70 24.31 4.13
C MET A 333 6.36 24.70 3.48
N TYR A 334 5.21 24.44 4.11
CA TYR A 334 3.91 24.82 3.54
C TYR A 334 3.66 26.33 3.63
N ILE A 335 4.21 27.07 2.66
CA ILE A 335 4.22 28.53 2.56
C ILE A 335 2.84 29.19 2.82
N PRO A 336 1.70 28.68 2.30
CA PRO A 336 0.40 29.30 2.57
C PRO A 336 0.07 29.40 4.06
N ALA A 337 0.36 28.36 4.86
CA ALA A 337 0.14 28.40 6.31
C ALA A 337 1.12 29.33 7.02
N ILE A 338 2.36 29.45 6.53
CA ILE A 338 3.36 30.37 7.08
C ILE A 338 2.88 31.83 6.94
N TYR A 339 2.40 32.20 5.75
CA TYR A 339 1.85 33.54 5.53
C TYR A 339 0.63 33.81 6.42
N LYS A 340 -0.31 32.86 6.50
CA LYS A 340 -1.47 33.01 7.37
C LYS A 340 -1.11 33.10 8.86
N LEU A 341 -0.06 32.40 9.31
CA LEU A 341 0.45 32.57 10.67
C LEU A 341 0.99 33.99 10.89
N SER A 342 1.75 34.53 9.94
CA SER A 342 2.24 35.92 10.02
C SER A 342 1.07 36.91 10.15
N GLU A 343 0.07 36.81 9.29
CA GLU A 343 -1.13 37.65 9.31
C GLU A 343 -1.88 37.56 10.64
N VAL A 344 -2.16 36.35 11.11
CA VAL A 344 -2.95 36.15 12.34
C VAL A 344 -2.18 36.56 13.59
N TYR A 345 -0.85 36.34 13.64
CA TYR A 345 -0.02 36.84 14.75
C TYR A 345 0.02 38.36 14.81
N ASN A 346 0.01 39.04 13.66
CA ASN A 346 -0.11 40.49 13.60
C ASN A 346 -1.46 40.97 14.17
N VAL A 347 -2.56 40.27 13.85
CA VAL A 347 -3.90 40.61 14.35
C VAL A 347 -4.03 40.43 15.87
N VAL A 348 -3.35 39.44 16.46
CA VAL A 348 -3.38 39.22 17.93
C VAL A 348 -2.33 40.03 18.70
N GLY A 349 -1.54 40.87 18.01
CA GLY A 349 -0.54 41.76 18.63
C GLY A 349 0.78 41.09 19.00
N ASP A 350 1.11 39.92 18.43
CA ASP A 350 2.42 39.27 18.60
C ASP A 350 3.33 39.60 17.41
N GLU A 351 3.84 40.84 17.41
CA GLU A 351 4.67 41.38 16.33
C GLU A 351 5.94 40.56 16.09
N ALA A 352 6.55 40.03 17.16
CA ALA A 352 7.75 39.21 17.07
C ALA A 352 7.51 37.94 16.24
N LYS A 353 6.40 37.22 16.51
CA LYS A 353 6.05 36.05 15.70
C LYS A 353 5.58 36.42 14.31
N ALA A 354 4.86 37.52 14.14
CA ALA A 354 4.44 37.99 12.82
C ALA A 354 5.64 38.22 11.90
N ILE A 355 6.68 38.90 12.40
CA ILE A 355 7.93 39.15 11.68
C ILE A 355 8.68 37.84 11.40
N TYR A 356 8.78 36.96 12.41
CA TYR A 356 9.44 35.65 12.27
C TYR A 356 8.86 34.83 11.11
N TYR A 357 7.54 34.63 11.07
CA TYR A 357 6.91 33.84 10.02
C TYR A 357 6.99 34.52 8.65
N ASN A 358 6.92 35.85 8.58
CA ASN A 358 7.10 36.58 7.32
C ASN A 358 8.51 36.40 6.73
N ASN A 359 9.54 36.49 7.57
CA ASN A 359 10.93 36.28 7.15
C ASN A 359 11.15 34.84 6.70
N MET A 360 10.59 33.86 7.43
CA MET A 360 10.64 32.45 7.07
C MET A 360 9.99 32.17 5.71
N ALA A 361 8.83 32.77 5.41
CA ALA A 361 8.17 32.62 4.10
C ALA A 361 9.03 33.20 2.96
N LYS A 362 9.63 34.38 3.17
CA LYS A 362 10.51 35.02 2.18
C LYS A 362 11.75 34.18 1.90
N GLU A 363 12.40 33.66 2.94
CA GLU A 363 13.58 32.81 2.79
C GLU A 363 13.26 31.54 1.99
N LEU A 364 12.13 30.88 2.28
CA LEU A 364 11.69 29.68 1.56
C LEU A 364 11.37 29.97 0.09
N LEU A 365 10.73 31.09 -0.22
CA LEU A 365 10.44 31.49 -1.60
C LEU A 365 11.71 31.77 -2.40
N THR A 366 12.69 32.44 -1.80
CA THR A 366 13.99 32.69 -2.44
C THR A 366 14.67 31.37 -2.79
N ARG A 367 14.72 30.41 -1.86
CA ARG A 367 15.33 29.09 -2.09
C ARG A 367 14.62 28.32 -3.20
N LEU A 368 13.28 28.34 -3.24
CA LEU A 368 12.52 27.68 -4.31
C LEU A 368 12.78 28.31 -5.69
N TRP A 369 12.91 29.64 -5.77
CA TRP A 369 13.27 30.31 -7.02
C TRP A 369 14.69 30.00 -7.47
N ASP A 370 15.66 29.97 -6.55
CA ASP A 370 17.05 29.62 -6.88
C ASP A 370 17.15 28.18 -7.40
N GLU A 371 16.43 27.23 -6.78
CA GLU A 371 16.36 25.83 -7.24
C GLU A 371 15.71 25.70 -8.63
N GLU A 372 14.61 26.42 -8.90
CA GLU A 372 13.93 26.40 -10.20
C GLU A 372 14.80 26.99 -11.33
N ILE A 373 15.61 28.01 -11.01
CA ILE A 373 16.60 28.59 -11.94
C ILE A 373 17.73 27.60 -12.20
N GLU A 374 18.26 26.94 -11.17
CA GLU A 374 19.30 25.91 -11.34
C GLU A 374 18.82 24.73 -12.19
N GLU A 375 17.59 24.24 -11.99
CA GLU A 375 17.01 23.19 -12.84
C GLU A 375 16.86 23.62 -14.30
N LYS A 376 16.40 24.85 -14.56
CA LYS A 376 16.28 25.38 -15.93
C LYS A 376 17.64 25.53 -16.62
N ILE A 377 18.67 25.94 -15.88
CA ILE A 377 20.05 26.03 -16.38
C ILE A 377 20.60 24.62 -16.67
N ARG A 378 20.46 23.66 -15.75
CA ARG A 378 20.91 22.27 -15.96
C ARG A 378 20.18 21.58 -17.12
N GLY A 379 18.92 21.92 -17.35
CA GLY A 379 18.14 21.44 -18.51
C GLY A 379 18.67 21.98 -19.85
N HIS A 380 19.20 23.19 -19.89
CA HIS A 380 19.78 23.80 -21.10
C HIS A 380 21.18 23.26 -21.45
N TYR A 381 21.92 22.71 -20.49
CA TYR A 381 23.26 22.13 -20.73
C TYR A 381 23.23 20.61 -21.01
N LYS A 382 22.05 19.99 -21.07
CA LYS A 382 21.87 18.56 -21.40
C LYS A 382 21.34 18.30 -22.83
N SER A 383 21.23 19.33 -23.66
CA SER A 383 20.87 19.22 -25.09
C SER A 383 22.07 19.15 -26.00
#